data_AF-A0A1G0JYR5-F1
#
_entry.id   AF-A0A1G0JYR5-F1
#
_cell.length_a   1.000
_cell.length_b   1.000
_cell.length_c   1.000
_cell.angle_alpha   90.00
_cell.angle_beta   90.00
_cell.angle_gamma   90.00
#
_symmetry.space_group_name_H-M   'P 1'
#
loop_
_entity.id
_entity.type
_entity.pdbx_description
1 polymer ?
#
loop_
_entity_poly.entity_id
_entity_poly.type
_entity_poly.pdbx_seq_one_letter_code
_entity_poly.pdbx_strand_id
1 'polypeptide(L)' 'MVTLEGEFLRNRLAAAILRRIDVTETIAADLDQYVELVARLAQEPTWRAELRRRILEHLPRAYEDKSVIQFLEDFLGEFR' A
#
# COMPACT_ATOMS: atom_id res chain seq x y z
N MET A 1 6.12 6.64 2.18
CA MET A 1 4.84 7.24 1.75
C MET A 1 3.88 7.09 2.92
N VAL A 2 3.20 8.17 3.33
CA VAL A 2 2.11 8.11 4.32
C VAL A 2 0.80 8.38 3.57
N THR A 3 -0.28 7.71 3.95
CA THR A 3 -1.60 7.91 3.33
C THR A 3 -2.69 7.96 4.39
N LEU A 4 -3.80 8.63 4.09
CA LEU A 4 -5.02 8.63 4.89
C LEU A 4 -6.09 7.89 4.09
N GLU A 5 -6.55 6.76 4.62
CA GLU A 5 -7.61 6.01 3.96
C GLU A 5 -8.95 6.74 4.10
N GLY A 6 -9.62 6.95 2.97
CA GLY A 6 -10.91 7.64 2.93
C GLY A 6 -12.04 6.77 2.43
N GLU A 7 -13.22 7.37 2.37
CA GLU A 7 -14.45 6.72 1.90
C GLU A 7 -14.38 6.29 0.42
N PHE A 8 -13.72 7.10 -0.41
CA PHE A 8 -13.71 6.90 -1.86
C PHE A 8 -12.54 6.04 -2.35
N LEU A 9 -12.76 5.34 -3.46
CA LEU A 9 -11.75 4.50 -4.12
C LEU A 9 -10.41 5.22 -4.36
N ARG A 10 -10.45 6.47 -4.81
CA ARG A 10 -9.25 7.29 -5.05
C ARG A 10 -8.40 7.49 -3.79
N ASN A 11 -9.03 7.49 -2.61
CA ASN A 11 -8.36 7.61 -1.31
C ASN A 11 -7.91 6.24 -0.77
N ARG A 12 -8.50 5.13 -1.26
CA ARG A 12 -8.14 3.76 -0.85
C ARG A 12 -7.03 3.14 -1.68
N LEU A 13 -6.78 3.66 -2.90
CA LEU A 13 -5.79 3.09 -3.81
C LEU A 13 -4.39 2.99 -3.19
N ALA A 14 -3.90 4.08 -2.59
CA ALA A 14 -2.60 4.10 -1.94
C ALA A 14 -2.55 3.14 -0.75
N ALA A 15 -3.61 3.07 0.06
CA ALA A 15 -3.71 2.15 1.19
C ALA A 15 -3.74 0.68 0.75
N ALA A 16 -4.43 0.35 -0.35
CA ALA A 16 -4.47 -1.00 -0.91
C ALA A 16 -3.08 -1.46 -1.37
N ILE A 17 -2.32 -0.60 -2.04
CA ILE A 17 -0.94 -0.89 -2.44
C ILE A 17 -0.06 -1.13 -1.21
N LEU A 18 -0.16 -0.27 -0.20
CA LEU A 18 0.61 -0.40 1.04
C LEU A 18 0.29 -1.69 1.80
N ARG A 19 -0.98 -2.12 1.85
CA ARG A 19 -1.37 -3.44 2.37
C ARG A 19 -0.77 -4.58 1.55
N ARG A 20 -0.81 -4.46 0.22
CA ARG A 20 -0.29 -5.48 -0.70
C ARG A 20 1.22 -5.71 -0.55
N ILE A 21 1.97 -4.65 -0.26
CA ILE A 21 3.42 -4.73 -0.04
C ILE A 21 3.81 -4.86 1.45
N ASP A 22 2.83 -5.09 2.33
CA ASP A 22 3.04 -5.26 3.78
C ASP A 22 3.77 -4.08 4.45
N VAL A 23 3.33 -2.86 4.13
CA VAL A 23 3.81 -1.58 4.73
C VAL A 23 2.59 -0.83 5.26
N THR A 24 1.87 -1.45 6.19
CA THR A 24 0.58 -0.94 6.69
C THR A 24 0.72 0.14 7.75
N GLU A 25 1.89 0.23 8.39
CA GLU A 25 2.17 1.19 9.46
C GLU A 25 2.22 2.65 8.98
N THR A 26 2.14 2.90 7.67
CA THR A 26 2.07 4.24 7.09
C THR A 26 0.67 4.62 6.59
N ILE A 27 -0.35 3.82 6.94
CA ILE A 27 -1.76 4.09 6.67
C ILE A 27 -2.36 4.71 7.94
N ALA A 28 -2.70 5.99 7.88
CA ALA A 28 -3.42 6.69 8.93
C ALA A 28 -4.93 6.38 8.89
N ALA A 29 -5.54 6.30 10.07
CA ALA A 29 -6.97 6.16 10.29
C ALA A 29 -7.70 7.52 10.32
N ASP A 30 -6.98 8.59 10.66
CA ASP A 30 -7.50 9.96 10.74
C ASP A 30 -6.40 11.01 10.46
N LEU A 31 -6.79 12.29 10.51
CA LEU A 31 -5.89 13.40 10.21
C LEU A 31 -4.78 13.57 11.26
N ASP A 32 -5.07 13.33 12.54
CA ASP A 32 -4.09 13.52 13.62
C ASP A 32 -2.98 12.47 13.50
N GLN A 33 -3.35 11.21 13.29
CA GLN A 33 -2.40 10.13 13.04
C GLN A 33 -1.60 10.37 11.76
N TYR A 34 -2.22 10.94 10.72
CA TYR A 34 -1.51 11.30 9.49
C TYR A 34 -0.38 12.30 9.77
N VAL A 35 -0.67 13.35 10.55
CA VAL A 35 0.33 14.37 10.93
C VAL A 35 1.45 13.75 11.76
N GLU A 36 1.11 12.89 12.72
CA GLU A 36 2.10 12.17 13.54
C GLU A 36 3.03 11.30 12.70
N LEU A 37 2.47 10.50 11.77
CA LEU A 37 3.24 9.64 10.88
C LEU A 37 4.17 10.45 9.95
N VAL A 38 3.70 11.60 9.44
CA VAL A 38 4.53 12.49 8.62
C VAL A 38 5.66 13.10 9.45
N ALA A 39 5.37 13.56 10.67
CA ALA A 39 6.38 14.12 11.57
C ALA A 39 7.44 13.06 11.91
N ARG A 40 7.02 11.83 12.26
CA ARG A 40 7.91 10.70 12.50
C ARG A 40 8.77 10.38 11.28
N LEU A 41 8.15 10.33 10.09
CA LEU A 41 8.86 10.06 8.84
C LEU A 41 9.94 11.11 8.56
N ALA A 42 9.71 12.38 8.93
CA ALA A 42 10.68 13.45 8.76
C ALA A 42 11.84 13.35 9.77
N GLN A 43 11.53 13.03 11.02
CA GLN A 43 12.47 13.12 12.14
C GLN A 43 13.27 11.84 12.42
N GLU A 44 12.77 10.66 12.05
CA GLU A 44 13.42 9.37 12.32
C GLU A 44 14.10 8.78 11.07
N PRO A 45 15.37 9.11 10.78
CA PRO A 45 16.06 8.63 9.59
C PRO A 45 16.23 7.11 9.55
N THR A 46 16.46 6.47 10.71
CA THR A 46 16.61 5.01 10.80
C THR A 46 15.32 4.29 10.42
N TRP A 47 14.19 4.74 10.98
CA TRP A 47 12.87 4.18 10.65
C TRP A 47 12.52 4.41 9.17
N ARG A 48 12.79 5.61 8.65
CA ARG A 48 12.61 5.93 7.23
C ARG A 48 13.45 5.05 6.30
N ALA A 49 14.70 4.74 6.68
CA ALA A 49 15.58 3.86 5.91
C ALA A 49 15.06 2.42 5.89
N GLU A 50 14.57 1.91 7.02
CA GLU A 50 13.98 0.59 7.14
C GLU A 50 12.69 0.47 6.30
N LEU A 51 11.81 1.47 6.37
CA LEU A 51 10.63 1.56 5.50
C LEU A 51 11.00 1.51 4.02
N ARG A 52 12.01 2.29 3.60
CA ARG A 52 12.47 2.30 2.21
C ARG A 52 12.97 0.91 1.79
N ARG A 53 13.73 0.23 2.64
CA ARG A 53 14.22 -1.12 2.41
C ARG A 53 13.07 -2.10 2.19
N ARG A 54 12.09 -2.14 3.10
CA ARG A 54 10.90 -3.00 3.00
C ARG A 54 10.05 -2.70 1.76
N ILE A 55 9.84 -1.43 1.45
CA ILE A 55 9.11 -1.04 0.24
C ILE A 55 9.79 -1.61 -1.01
N LEU A 56 11.12 -1.44 -1.15
CA LEU A 56 11.85 -1.94 -2.31
C LEU A 56 11.83 -3.47 -2.40
N GLU A 57 11.95 -4.15 -1.27
CA GLU A 57 11.91 -5.61 -1.19
C GLU A 57 10.54 -6.17 -1.60
N HIS A 58 9.45 -5.50 -1.22
CA HIS A 58 8.08 -5.99 -1.42
C HIS A 58 7.36 -5.39 -2.62
N LEU A 59 7.89 -4.33 -3.26
CA LEU A 59 7.25 -3.65 -4.39
C LEU A 59 6.83 -4.59 -5.53
N PRO A 60 7.61 -5.63 -5.91
CA PRO A 60 7.21 -6.59 -6.94
C PRO A 60 5.86 -7.25 -6.66
N ARG A 61 5.48 -7.46 -5.39
CA ARG A 61 4.18 -8.04 -5.01
C ARG A 61 2.97 -7.20 -5.45
N ALA A 62 3.17 -5.91 -5.72
CA ALA A 62 2.12 -5.00 -6.16
C ALA A 62 1.86 -5.06 -7.67
N TYR A 63 2.85 -5.39 -8.50
CA TYR A 63 2.72 -5.31 -9.96
C TYR A 63 3.10 -6.58 -10.72
N GLU A 64 3.74 -7.57 -10.09
CA GLU A 64 4.09 -8.85 -10.71
C GLU A 64 3.09 -9.98 -10.38
N ASP A 65 1.98 -9.66 -9.72
CA ASP A 65 0.96 -10.64 -9.40
C ASP A 65 0.13 -11.03 -10.62
N LYS A 66 0.47 -12.17 -11.20
CA LYS A 66 -0.26 -12.75 -12.33
C LYS A 66 -1.55 -13.47 -11.92
N SER A 67 -1.79 -13.70 -10.63
CA SER A 67 -3.01 -14.40 -10.17
C SER A 67 -4.28 -13.64 -10.55
N VAL A 68 -4.22 -12.30 -10.58
CA VAL A 68 -5.35 -11.45 -11.00
C VAL A 68 -5.68 -11.67 -12.49
N ILE A 69 -4.66 -11.87 -13.32
CA ILE A 69 -4.83 -12.14 -14.75
C ILE A 69 -5.44 -13.52 -14.94
N GLN A 70 -4.88 -14.53 -14.27
CA GLN A 70 -5.37 -15.91 -14.33
C GLN A 70 -6.83 -16.01 -13.86
N PHE A 71 -7.15 -15.36 -12.74
CA PHE A 71 -8.52 -15.30 -12.23
C PHE A 71 -9.49 -14.66 -13.24
N LEU A 72 -9.05 -13.59 -13.91
CA LEU A 72 -9.87 -12.93 -14.94
C LEU A 72 -10.07 -13.83 -16.17
N GLU A 73 -9.04 -14.56 -16.59
CA GLU A 73 -9.12 -15.54 -17.69
C GLU A 73 -10.12 -16.65 -17.36
N ASP A 74 -10.04 -17.22 -16.15
CA ASP A 74 -10.96 -18.25 -15.67
C ASP A 74 -12.40 -17.72 -15.62
N PHE A 75 -12.61 -16.56 -15.00
CA PHE A 75 -13.92 -15.91 -14.88
C PHE A 75 -14.56 -15.66 -16.25
N LEU A 76 -13.80 -15.15 -17.24
CA LEU A 76 -14.32 -14.92 -18.59
C LEU A 76 -14.59 -16.22 -19.35
N GLY A 77 -13.83 -17.28 -19.06
CA GLY A 77 -14.06 -18.61 -19.60
C GLY A 77 -15.40 -19.22 -19.19
N GLU A 78 -15.93 -18.86 -18.02
CA GLU A 78 -17.24 -19.30 -17.52
C GLU A 78 -18.44 -18.73 -18.33
N PHE A 79 -18.25 -17.64 -19.07
CA PHE A 79 -19.30 -17.01 -19.88
C PHE A 79 -19.30 -17.46 -21.36
N ARG A 80 -18.48 -18.46 -21.72
CA ARG A 80 -18.36 -18.96 -23.09
C ARG A 80 -19.18 -20.22 -23.32
#